data_AF-A0A8S3V410-F1
#
_entry.id   AF-A0A8S3V410-F1
#
_cell.length_a   1.000
_cell.length_b   1.000
_cell.length_c   1.000
_cell.angle_alpha   90.00
_cell.angle_beta   90.00
_cell.angle_gamma   90.00
#
_symmetry.space_group_name_H-M   'P 1'
#
loop_
_entity.id
_entity.type
_entity.pdbx_description
1 polymer ?
#
loop_
_entity_poly.entity_id
_entity_poly.type
_entity_poly.pdbx_seq_one_letter_code
_entity_poly.pdbx_strand_id
1 'polypeptide(L)'
;MRDWVLKKVKNKTVLVISHNPSILDHAVLDRTYICSKSIQSRYISHSVLKFPDGYRKYGRIEETKNLLFCERILFVEGFTDKIFIEAIFDVLINDSKRNNSIIGQKQIINTELFRKYLSTIHVAELVEGCGSGPKKMEFCDKLRRECCIVYDADVVKTSPKKETLSEPRTFIWKEGALENVINKAAIHMPQEIKHKLDIPISRRNFKNWKTSLVDKSDKDIALLANALLDSSDEIDRFLDFLHKMMENPNIALNITRSEKRKLSFPDCSSKRMTGEQHPVEDIETIDDPEMEPRTGISQDFDDVVLDDVEND
;
A
#
# COMPACT_ATOMS: atom_id res chain seq x y z
N MET A 1 12.96 -19.51 -12.15
CA MET A 1 13.36 -18.08 -12.16
C MET A 1 14.86 -18.09 -12.41
N ARG A 2 15.38 -17.46 -13.47
CA ARG A 2 16.84 -17.47 -13.73
C ARG A 2 17.50 -16.52 -12.74
N ASP A 3 18.37 -17.04 -11.90
CA ASP A 3 19.19 -16.21 -11.02
C ASP A 3 20.03 -15.25 -11.87
N TRP A 4 19.90 -13.96 -11.59
CA TRP A 4 20.73 -12.95 -12.23
C TRP A 4 22.13 -13.04 -11.67
N VAL A 5 22.94 -13.96 -12.20
CA VAL A 5 24.35 -14.08 -11.83
C VAL A 5 25.13 -12.99 -12.57
N LEU A 6 25.16 -11.79 -11.99
CA LEU A 6 26.11 -10.77 -12.40
C LEU A 6 27.50 -11.23 -11.96
N LYS A 7 28.40 -11.46 -12.93
CA LYS A 7 29.83 -11.68 -12.64
C LYS A 7 30.32 -10.55 -11.72
N LYS A 8 31.13 -10.87 -10.72
CA LYS A 8 31.63 -9.90 -9.74
C LYS A 8 32.55 -8.88 -10.41
N VAL A 9 31.98 -7.78 -10.91
CA VAL A 9 32.75 -6.69 -11.53
C VAL A 9 32.97 -5.58 -10.50
N LYS A 10 34.23 -5.31 -10.16
CA LYS A 10 34.59 -4.20 -9.24
C LYS A 10 34.34 -2.85 -9.92
N ASN A 11 34.01 -1.83 -9.12
CA ASN A 11 33.88 -0.42 -9.55
C ASN A 11 32.84 -0.15 -10.65
N LYS A 12 31.72 -0.89 -10.66
CA LYS A 12 30.59 -0.62 -11.55
C LYS A 12 29.31 -0.40 -10.76
N THR A 13 28.52 0.56 -11.21
CA THR A 13 27.15 0.78 -10.74
C THR A 13 26.20 0.10 -11.69
N VAL A 14 25.34 -0.78 -11.18
CA VAL A 14 24.28 -1.42 -11.97
C VAL A 14 22.98 -0.68 -11.69
N LEU A 15 22.38 -0.12 -12.74
CA LEU A 15 21.03 0.42 -12.68
C LEU A 15 20.05 -0.68 -13.10
N VAL A 16 19.14 -1.05 -12.21
CA VAL A 16 18.10 -2.04 -12.49
C VAL A 16 16.77 -1.30 -12.57
N ILE A 17 16.07 -1.45 -13.70
CA ILE A 17 14.70 -0.97 -13.89
C ILE A 17 13.80 -2.20 -13.93
N SER A 18 12.80 -2.24 -13.06
CA SER A 18 11.94 -3.41 -12.93
C SER A 18 10.52 -3.05 -12.51
N HIS A 19 9.57 -3.78 -13.08
CA HIS A 19 8.18 -3.84 -12.63
C HIS A 19 7.90 -5.08 -11.76
N ASN A 20 8.92 -5.92 -11.51
CA ASN A 20 8.79 -7.12 -10.70
C ASN A 20 9.11 -6.82 -9.23
N PRO A 21 8.15 -6.97 -8.30
CA PRO A 21 8.37 -6.73 -6.87
C PRO A 21 9.44 -7.62 -6.24
N SER A 22 9.74 -8.77 -6.84
CA SER A 22 10.73 -9.73 -6.32
C SER A 22 12.15 -9.19 -6.27
N ILE A 23 12.45 -8.12 -7.01
CA ILE A 23 13.76 -7.44 -6.98
C ILE A 23 13.95 -6.63 -5.69
N LEU A 24 12.85 -6.27 -5.02
CA LEU A 24 12.92 -5.49 -3.79
C LEU A 24 13.18 -6.40 -2.59
N ASP A 25 14.22 -6.08 -1.84
CA ASP A 25 14.54 -6.64 -0.55
C ASP A 25 15.01 -5.53 0.40
N HIS A 26 15.24 -5.87 1.67
CA HIS A 26 15.71 -4.90 2.66
C HIS A 26 17.07 -4.27 2.33
N ALA A 27 17.92 -4.93 1.54
CA ALA A 27 19.25 -4.43 1.19
C ALA A 27 19.22 -3.38 0.08
N VAL A 28 18.23 -3.46 -0.83
CA VAL A 28 18.12 -2.54 -1.97
C VAL A 28 17.12 -1.41 -1.77
N LEU A 29 16.21 -1.48 -0.78
CA LEU A 29 15.19 -0.44 -0.54
C LEU A 29 15.79 0.96 -0.40
N ASP A 30 16.87 1.13 0.37
CA ASP A 30 17.49 2.44 0.61
C ASP A 30 18.17 3.03 -0.65
N ARG A 31 18.32 2.19 -1.69
CA ARG A 31 18.87 2.53 -3.01
C ARG A 31 17.80 2.51 -4.11
N THR A 32 16.53 2.34 -3.74
CA THR A 32 15.40 2.24 -4.67
C THR A 32 14.87 3.63 -5.01
N TYR A 33 14.60 3.86 -6.29
CA TYR A 33 13.96 5.06 -6.80
C TYR A 33 12.66 4.68 -7.50
N ILE A 34 11.60 5.43 -7.20
CA ILE A 34 10.27 5.23 -7.74
C ILE A 34 10.08 6.25 -8.85
N CYS A 35 9.97 5.74 -10.07
CA CYS A 35 9.65 6.54 -11.25
C CYS A 35 8.14 6.51 -11.47
N SER A 36 7.51 7.66 -11.50
CA SER A 36 6.07 7.78 -11.77
C SER A 36 5.81 8.77 -12.90
N LYS A 37 4.77 8.46 -13.67
CA LYS A 37 4.23 9.33 -14.72
C LYS A 37 2.82 9.72 -14.29
N SER A 38 2.54 11.02 -14.21
CA SER A 38 1.21 11.55 -13.93
C SER A 38 0.73 12.35 -15.14
N ILE A 39 -0.52 12.10 -15.54
CA ILE A 39 -1.17 12.79 -16.65
C ILE A 39 -2.28 13.65 -16.05
N GLN A 40 -2.11 14.96 -16.08
CA GLN A 40 -3.12 15.93 -15.64
C GLN A 40 -3.63 16.71 -16.84
N SER A 41 -4.82 16.35 -17.32
CA SER A 41 -5.43 16.92 -18.52
C SER A 41 -4.51 16.74 -19.75
N ARG A 42 -3.82 17.80 -20.18
CA ARG A 42 -2.88 17.78 -21.31
C ARG A 42 -1.40 17.71 -20.89
N TYR A 43 -1.11 17.80 -19.60
CA TYR A 43 0.26 17.81 -19.09
C TYR A 43 0.68 16.43 -18.63
N ILE A 44 1.82 15.99 -19.15
CA ILE A 44 2.51 14.80 -18.67
C ILE A 44 3.63 15.26 -17.75
N SER A 45 3.58 14.83 -16.50
CA SER A 45 4.65 15.05 -15.52
C SER A 45 5.34 13.73 -15.20
N HIS A 46 6.66 13.76 -15.19
CA HIS A 46 7.49 12.65 -14.74
C HIS A 46 8.07 13.02 -13.39
N SER A 47 8.07 12.09 -12.44
CA SER A 47 8.75 12.29 -11.17
C SER A 47 9.56 11.08 -10.77
N VAL A 48 10.72 11.35 -10.18
CA VAL A 48 11.58 10.35 -9.57
C VAL A 48 11.64 10.66 -8.08
N LEU A 49 11.30 9.68 -7.26
CA LEU A 49 11.27 9.79 -5.82
C LEU A 49 12.23 8.75 -5.24
N LYS A 50 13.20 9.18 -4.42
CA LYS A 50 13.99 8.24 -3.63
C LYS A 50 13.07 7.59 -2.60
N PHE A 51 13.15 6.27 -2.46
CA PHE A 51 12.39 5.55 -1.44
C PHE A 51 12.68 6.14 -0.04
N PRO A 52 11.64 6.48 0.76
CA PRO A 52 11.85 7.18 2.02
C PRO A 52 12.63 6.34 3.04
N ASP A 53 13.64 6.96 3.65
CA ASP A 53 14.42 6.33 4.71
C ASP A 53 13.53 6.00 5.92
N GLY A 54 13.83 4.89 6.60
CA GLY A 54 13.13 4.50 7.84
C GLY A 54 11.91 3.60 7.65
N TYR A 55 11.57 3.18 6.42
CA TYR A 55 10.46 2.24 6.20
C TYR A 55 10.66 0.88 6.86
N ARG A 56 11.90 0.47 7.13
CA ARG A 56 12.15 -0.76 7.92
C ARG A 56 11.40 -0.78 9.26
N LYS A 57 10.94 0.38 9.75
CA LYS A 57 10.13 0.54 10.97
C LYS A 57 8.61 0.40 10.77
N TYR A 58 8.12 0.27 9.54
CA TYR A 58 6.68 0.37 9.21
C TYR A 58 6.06 -0.93 8.67
N GLY A 59 6.83 -2.00 8.46
CA GLY A 59 6.24 -3.28 8.07
C GLY A 59 7.21 -4.30 7.48
N ARG A 60 6.65 -5.47 7.13
CA ARG A 60 7.34 -6.57 6.44
C ARG A 60 7.62 -6.17 4.98
N ILE A 61 8.72 -6.67 4.42
CA ILE A 61 9.12 -6.37 3.03
C ILE A 61 8.03 -6.64 1.99
N GLU A 62 7.22 -7.68 2.20
CA GLU A 62 6.12 -8.04 1.30
C GLU A 62 4.99 -6.99 1.30
N GLU A 63 4.72 -6.36 2.45
CA GLU A 63 3.79 -5.23 2.49
C GLU A 63 4.37 -4.04 1.72
N THR A 64 5.66 -3.75 1.88
CA THR A 64 6.34 -2.67 1.14
C THR A 64 6.20 -2.85 -0.36
N LYS A 65 6.41 -4.08 -0.84
CA LYS A 65 6.28 -4.42 -2.26
C LYS A 65 4.89 -4.05 -2.72
N ASN A 66 3.85 -4.52 -2.04
CA ASN A 66 2.48 -4.22 -2.44
C ASN A 66 2.19 -2.71 -2.44
N LEU A 67 2.64 -1.97 -1.43
CA LEU A 67 2.47 -0.50 -1.34
C LEU A 67 3.19 0.26 -2.48
N LEU A 68 4.30 -0.26 -2.98
CA LEU A 68 5.08 0.38 -4.03
C LEU A 68 4.45 0.21 -5.41
N PHE A 69 3.86 -0.95 -5.67
CA PHE A 69 3.32 -1.31 -6.97
C PHE A 69 1.82 -1.03 -7.12
N CYS A 70 1.09 -0.79 -6.03
CA CYS A 70 -0.30 -0.35 -6.12
C CYS A 70 -0.42 1.14 -6.49
N GLU A 71 -1.50 1.49 -7.18
CA GLU A 71 -1.85 2.89 -7.47
C GLU A 71 -2.52 3.54 -6.26
N ARG A 72 -3.42 2.80 -5.59
CA ARG A 72 -4.22 3.24 -4.46
C ARG A 72 -4.21 2.22 -3.34
N ILE A 73 -4.34 2.67 -2.10
CA ILE A 73 -4.31 1.82 -0.91
C ILE A 73 -5.50 2.10 -0.02
N LEU A 74 -6.20 1.05 0.41
CA LEU A 74 -7.20 1.11 1.45
C LEU A 74 -6.68 0.35 2.66
N PHE A 75 -6.34 1.07 3.72
CA PHE A 75 -5.96 0.47 4.99
C PHE A 75 -7.20 0.06 5.78
N VAL A 76 -7.15 -1.13 6.38
CA VAL A 76 -8.23 -1.69 7.19
C VAL A 76 -7.65 -2.24 8.50
N GLU A 77 -8.43 -2.24 9.57
CA GLU A 77 -7.93 -2.60 10.90
C GLU A 77 -7.49 -4.05 11.01
N GLY A 78 -8.28 -4.99 10.49
CA GLY A 78 -8.00 -6.40 10.62
C GLY A 78 -8.12 -7.21 9.33
N PHE A 79 -7.53 -8.40 9.37
CA PHE A 79 -7.55 -9.37 8.27
C PHE A 79 -8.94 -9.69 7.73
N THR A 80 -9.95 -9.76 8.60
CA THR A 80 -11.32 -10.04 8.14
C THR A 80 -11.93 -8.87 7.39
N ASP A 81 -11.64 -7.64 7.79
CA ASP A 81 -12.11 -6.45 7.06
C ASP A 81 -11.54 -6.46 5.64
N LYS A 82 -10.27 -6.86 5.52
CA LYS A 82 -9.60 -7.05 4.25
C LYS A 82 -10.35 -8.06 3.37
N ILE A 83 -10.57 -9.29 3.86
CA ILE A 83 -11.28 -10.34 3.11
C ILE A 83 -12.64 -9.84 2.61
N PHE A 84 -13.40 -9.17 3.48
CA PHE A 84 -14.74 -8.71 3.13
C PHE A 84 -14.76 -7.60 2.11
N ILE A 85 -13.89 -6.60 2.28
CA ILE A 85 -13.83 -5.48 1.36
C ILE A 85 -13.32 -5.95 0.00
N GLU A 86 -12.32 -6.84 -0.04
CA GLU A 86 -11.86 -7.48 -1.28
C GLU A 86 -13.00 -8.22 -1.99
N ALA A 87 -13.80 -9.00 -1.26
CA ALA A 87 -14.95 -9.69 -1.84
C ALA A 87 -16.05 -8.76 -2.35
N ILE A 88 -16.32 -7.64 -1.65
CA ILE A 88 -17.24 -6.60 -2.14
C ILE A 88 -16.70 -6.01 -3.45
N PHE A 89 -15.40 -5.71 -3.51
CA PHE A 89 -14.78 -5.21 -4.73
C PHE A 89 -14.88 -6.22 -5.86
N ASP A 90 -14.58 -7.50 -5.62
CA ASP A 90 -14.67 -8.55 -6.63
C ASP A 90 -16.08 -8.69 -7.19
N VAL A 91 -17.11 -8.64 -6.35
CA VAL A 91 -18.51 -8.65 -6.80
C VAL A 91 -18.80 -7.45 -7.71
N LEU A 92 -18.43 -6.23 -7.29
CA LEU A 92 -18.66 -5.02 -8.07
C LEU A 92 -17.83 -4.99 -9.37
N ILE A 93 -16.62 -5.55 -9.36
CA ILE A 93 -15.71 -5.60 -10.50
C ILE A 93 -16.10 -6.68 -11.51
N ASN A 94 -16.72 -7.78 -11.08
CA ASN A 94 -17.02 -8.90 -11.98
C ASN A 94 -18.50 -8.97 -12.39
N ASP A 95 -19.46 -8.54 -11.57
CA ASP A 95 -20.90 -8.64 -11.88
C ASP A 95 -21.44 -7.36 -12.54
N SER A 96 -21.32 -7.23 -13.86
CA SER A 96 -21.73 -6.03 -14.60
C SER A 96 -23.23 -5.72 -14.51
N LYS A 97 -24.09 -6.74 -14.41
CA LYS A 97 -25.55 -6.57 -14.34
C LYS A 97 -25.97 -6.01 -12.99
N ARG A 98 -25.43 -6.57 -11.92
CA ARG A 98 -25.69 -6.12 -10.56
C ARG A 98 -25.08 -4.76 -10.28
N ASN A 99 -23.88 -4.51 -10.81
CA ASN A 99 -23.20 -3.23 -10.67
C ASN A 99 -24.08 -2.09 -11.16
N ASN A 100 -24.65 -2.20 -12.37
CA ASN A 100 -25.52 -1.17 -12.93
C ASN A 100 -26.81 -0.93 -12.10
N SER A 101 -27.36 -1.97 -11.47
CA SER A 101 -28.55 -1.83 -10.61
C SER A 101 -28.22 -1.13 -9.29
N ILE A 102 -27.15 -1.55 -8.63
CA ILE A 102 -26.75 -1.05 -7.31
C ILE A 102 -26.17 0.36 -7.43
N ILE A 103 -25.27 0.58 -8.39
CA ILE A 103 -24.62 1.86 -8.64
C ILE A 103 -25.59 2.87 -9.26
N GLY A 104 -26.46 2.43 -10.17
CA GLY A 104 -27.48 3.27 -10.80
C GLY A 104 -28.55 3.76 -9.82
N GLN A 105 -28.98 2.93 -8.87
CA GLN A 105 -29.87 3.36 -7.79
C GLN A 105 -29.19 4.33 -6.82
N LYS A 106 -27.86 4.19 -6.65
CA LYS A 106 -27.05 4.99 -5.70
C LYS A 106 -26.47 6.27 -6.31
N GLN A 107 -26.93 6.68 -7.49
CA GLN A 107 -26.52 7.91 -8.20
C GLN A 107 -25.00 8.02 -8.47
N ILE A 108 -24.28 6.91 -8.51
CA ILE A 108 -22.89 6.94 -8.95
C ILE A 108 -22.91 7.09 -10.47
N ILE A 109 -22.46 8.27 -10.93
CA ILE A 109 -22.73 8.80 -12.27
C ILE A 109 -21.97 8.01 -13.36
N ASN A 110 -20.97 7.19 -12.98
CA ASN A 110 -20.17 6.42 -13.91
C ASN A 110 -19.71 5.06 -13.34
N THR A 111 -20.55 4.03 -13.54
CA THR A 111 -20.31 2.65 -13.09
C THR A 111 -18.99 2.06 -13.59
N GLU A 112 -18.64 2.31 -14.87
CA GLU A 112 -17.44 1.75 -15.47
C GLU A 112 -16.17 2.40 -14.92
N LEU A 113 -16.18 3.73 -14.77
CA LEU A 113 -15.09 4.46 -14.14
C LEU A 113 -14.91 4.04 -12.69
N PHE A 114 -16.00 3.90 -11.94
CA PHE A 114 -15.95 3.45 -10.55
C PHE A 114 -15.42 2.01 -10.43
N ARG A 115 -15.86 1.10 -11.30
CA ARG A 115 -15.30 -0.27 -11.37
C ARG A 115 -13.79 -0.24 -11.62
N LYS A 116 -13.35 0.55 -12.60
CA LYS A 116 -11.93 0.72 -12.91
C LYS A 116 -11.19 1.29 -11.70
N TYR A 117 -11.77 2.27 -11.01
CA TYR A 117 -11.22 2.82 -9.78
C TYR A 117 -11.05 1.75 -8.71
N LEU A 118 -12.08 0.94 -8.41
CA LEU A 118 -12.00 -0.15 -7.43
C LEU A 118 -10.89 -1.15 -7.77
N SER A 119 -10.71 -1.52 -9.04
CA SER A 119 -9.64 -2.45 -9.48
C SER A 119 -8.21 -1.93 -9.26
N THR A 120 -8.04 -0.64 -8.95
CA THR A 120 -6.72 -0.05 -8.67
C THR A 120 -6.39 0.05 -7.19
N ILE A 121 -7.35 -0.29 -6.31
CA ILE A 121 -7.20 -0.23 -4.86
C ILE A 121 -6.63 -1.55 -4.36
N HIS A 122 -5.50 -1.47 -3.65
CA HIS A 122 -4.98 -2.56 -2.84
C HIS A 122 -5.49 -2.44 -1.41
N VAL A 123 -6.12 -3.50 -0.89
CA VAL A 123 -6.61 -3.55 0.50
C VAL A 123 -5.50 -4.10 1.41
N ALA A 124 -5.09 -3.31 2.40
CA ALA A 124 -3.95 -3.61 3.25
C ALA A 124 -4.34 -3.57 4.74
N GLU A 125 -3.92 -4.58 5.50
CA GLU A 125 -4.16 -4.65 6.94
C GLU A 125 -3.21 -3.76 7.75
N LEU A 126 -3.72 -3.20 8.85
CA LEU A 126 -2.96 -2.53 9.89
C LEU A 126 -2.45 -3.54 10.92
N VAL A 127 -1.40 -4.29 10.58
CA VAL A 127 -0.84 -5.37 11.41
C VAL A 127 -0.42 -4.91 12.84
N GLU A 128 -0.02 -3.65 13.00
CA GLU A 128 0.36 -3.07 14.31
C GLU A 128 -0.81 -2.38 15.04
N GLY A 129 -2.05 -2.64 14.57
CA GLY A 129 -3.27 -2.03 15.08
C GLY A 129 -3.47 -0.58 14.65
N CYS A 130 -4.58 0.01 15.12
CA CYS A 130 -5.07 1.33 14.71
C CYS A 130 -4.08 2.49 14.92
N GLY A 131 -3.17 2.38 15.90
CA GLY A 131 -2.15 3.40 16.17
C GLY A 131 -1.11 3.57 15.05
N SER A 132 -0.99 2.59 14.14
CA SER A 132 -0.07 2.64 13.01
C SER A 132 -0.63 3.37 11.78
N GLY A 133 -1.95 3.55 11.71
CA GLY A 133 -2.66 4.13 10.56
C GLY A 133 -2.11 5.48 10.10
N PRO A 134 -2.00 6.49 10.98
CA PRO A 134 -1.47 7.81 10.59
C PRO A 134 -0.04 7.75 10.02
N LYS A 135 0.82 6.88 10.57
CA LYS A 135 2.20 6.70 10.08
C LYS A 135 2.23 6.06 8.70
N LYS A 136 1.35 5.06 8.46
CA LYS A 136 1.22 4.43 7.13
C LYS A 136 0.67 5.42 6.10
N MET A 137 -0.30 6.27 6.46
CA MET A 137 -0.79 7.34 5.59
C MET A 137 0.30 8.38 5.26
N GLU A 138 1.06 8.84 6.27
CA GLU A 138 2.18 9.76 6.05
C GLU A 138 3.24 9.15 5.11
N PHE A 139 3.47 7.84 5.23
CA PHE A 139 4.36 7.13 4.33
C PHE A 139 3.81 7.08 2.90
N CYS A 140 2.52 6.80 2.71
CA CYS A 140 1.86 6.86 1.40
C CYS A 140 1.95 8.27 0.79
N ASP A 141 1.82 9.32 1.60
CA ASP A 141 1.97 10.71 1.16
C ASP A 141 3.39 10.99 0.65
N LYS A 142 4.41 10.48 1.36
CA LYS A 142 5.81 10.53 0.89
C LYS A 142 5.99 9.81 -0.43
N LEU A 143 5.34 8.65 -0.61
CA LEU A 143 5.31 7.89 -1.85
C LEU A 143 4.43 8.49 -2.95
N ARG A 144 3.67 9.55 -2.65
CA ARG A 144 2.64 10.12 -3.54
C ARG A 144 1.64 9.06 -4.01
N ARG A 145 1.22 8.20 -3.09
CA ARG A 145 0.16 7.20 -3.30
C ARG A 145 -1.12 7.71 -2.68
N GLU A 146 -2.22 7.57 -3.42
CA GLU A 146 -3.54 7.82 -2.86
C GLU A 146 -3.83 6.73 -1.83
N CYS A 147 -4.17 7.13 -0.61
CA CYS A 147 -4.55 6.19 0.42
C CYS A 147 -5.75 6.68 1.22
N CYS A 148 -6.50 5.75 1.77
CA CYS A 148 -7.54 5.97 2.74
C CYS A 148 -7.51 4.86 3.80
N ILE A 149 -8.23 5.09 4.89
CA ILE A 149 -8.25 4.18 6.04
C ILE A 149 -9.68 3.94 6.51
N VAL A 150 -9.95 2.70 6.91
CA VAL A 150 -11.20 2.26 7.50
C VAL A 150 -10.93 1.90 8.96
N TYR A 151 -11.66 2.54 9.86
CA TYR A 151 -11.61 2.26 11.29
C TYR A 151 -12.96 1.77 11.83
N ASP A 152 -12.89 1.03 12.92
CA ASP A 152 -13.99 0.74 13.81
C ASP A 152 -14.30 1.98 14.68
N ALA A 153 -15.57 2.18 15.03
CA ALA A 153 -16.02 3.32 15.84
C ALA A 153 -15.49 3.30 17.29
N ASP A 154 -14.99 2.18 17.80
CA ASP A 154 -14.43 2.08 19.15
C ASP A 154 -12.99 2.63 19.22
N VAL A 155 -12.22 2.54 18.15
CA VAL A 155 -10.91 3.23 18.00
C VAL A 155 -11.06 4.75 18.14
N VAL A 156 -12.16 5.30 17.64
CA VAL A 156 -12.49 6.72 17.71
C VAL A 156 -12.74 7.17 19.15
N LYS A 157 -13.32 6.30 19.98
CA LYS A 157 -13.70 6.61 21.36
C LYS A 157 -12.51 6.58 22.32
N THR A 158 -11.47 5.83 21.99
CA THR A 158 -10.31 5.59 22.86
C THR A 158 -9.13 6.50 22.54
N SER A 159 -9.08 7.11 21.35
CA SER A 159 -8.01 8.05 21.01
C SER A 159 -8.24 9.46 21.60
N PRO A 160 -7.28 10.04 22.34
CA PRO A 160 -7.40 11.40 22.87
C PRO A 160 -7.30 12.49 21.78
N LYS A 161 -7.03 12.12 20.52
CA LYS A 161 -6.92 13.01 19.36
C LYS A 161 -8.15 12.89 18.46
N LYS A 162 -9.27 13.47 18.90
CA LYS A 162 -10.51 13.55 18.11
C LYS A 162 -10.35 14.26 16.75
N GLU A 163 -9.31 15.09 16.60
CA GLU A 163 -9.06 15.87 15.38
C GLU A 163 -8.61 15.02 14.17
N THR A 164 -8.08 13.81 14.38
CA THR A 164 -7.59 12.94 13.28
C THR A 164 -8.73 12.16 12.60
N LEU A 165 -9.95 12.23 13.13
CA LEU A 165 -11.09 11.38 12.75
C LEU A 165 -12.08 12.08 11.82
N SER A 166 -11.93 13.40 11.62
CA SER A 166 -12.62 14.16 10.56
C SER A 166 -11.77 14.30 9.30
N GLU A 167 -10.69 13.53 9.17
CA GLU A 167 -9.85 13.56 7.98
C GLU A 167 -10.64 13.03 6.77
N PRO A 168 -10.55 13.71 5.62
CA PRO A 168 -11.37 13.37 4.46
C PRO A 168 -10.95 12.05 3.79
N ARG A 169 -9.87 11.41 4.28
CA ARG A 169 -9.37 10.10 3.85
C ARG A 169 -9.74 8.97 4.81
N THR A 170 -10.54 9.25 5.83
CA THR A 170 -10.89 8.31 6.88
C THR A 170 -12.36 7.94 6.81
N PHE A 171 -12.63 6.64 6.80
CA PHE A 171 -13.95 6.08 6.96
C PHE A 171 -14.04 5.38 8.31
N ILE A 172 -15.12 5.62 9.05
CA ILE A 172 -15.36 5.01 10.36
C ILE A 172 -16.68 4.27 10.29
N TRP A 173 -16.73 2.98 10.62
CA TRP A 173 -17.98 2.23 10.76
C TRP A 173 -18.85 2.85 11.87
N LYS A 174 -20.07 3.29 11.55
CA LYS A 174 -21.06 3.83 12.51
C LYS A 174 -21.52 2.77 13.50
N GLU A 175 -21.61 1.52 13.06
CA GLU A 175 -22.14 0.41 13.87
C GLU A 175 -21.10 -0.15 14.86
N GLY A 176 -19.94 0.48 15.04
CA GLY A 176 -18.85 -0.09 15.83
C GLY A 176 -17.84 -0.72 14.90
N ALA A 177 -17.94 -2.03 14.69
CA ALA A 177 -17.05 -2.78 13.82
C ALA A 177 -17.81 -3.42 12.65
N LEU A 178 -17.10 -3.90 11.64
CA LEU A 178 -17.70 -4.56 10.47
C LEU A 178 -18.62 -5.73 10.86
N GLU A 179 -18.33 -6.44 11.95
CA GLU A 179 -19.15 -7.51 12.50
C GLU A 179 -20.55 -7.04 12.87
N ASN A 180 -20.67 -5.83 13.41
CA ASN A 180 -21.97 -5.27 13.76
C ASN A 180 -22.75 -4.88 12.51
N VAL A 181 -22.05 -4.44 11.47
CA VAL A 181 -22.65 -4.20 10.14
C VAL A 181 -23.23 -5.49 9.58
N ILE A 182 -22.44 -6.58 9.61
CA ILE A 182 -22.88 -7.89 9.13
C ILE A 182 -24.04 -8.41 9.96
N ASN A 183 -23.97 -8.34 11.29
CA ASN A 183 -25.06 -8.75 12.19
C ASN A 183 -26.37 -8.02 11.87
N LYS A 184 -26.30 -6.71 11.65
CA LYS A 184 -27.47 -5.89 11.38
C LYS A 184 -28.06 -6.22 10.01
N ALA A 185 -27.22 -6.30 8.98
CA ALA A 185 -27.63 -6.68 7.63
C ALA A 185 -28.19 -8.11 7.61
N ALA A 186 -27.62 -9.02 8.42
CA ALA A 186 -28.07 -10.39 8.53
C ALA A 186 -29.56 -10.46 8.87
N ILE A 187 -30.14 -9.56 9.67
CA ILE A 187 -31.58 -9.57 9.96
C ILE A 187 -32.42 -9.65 8.67
N HIS A 188 -32.00 -8.92 7.63
CA HIS A 188 -32.69 -8.81 6.35
C HIS A 188 -32.21 -9.81 5.28
N MET A 189 -31.16 -10.60 5.56
CA MET A 189 -30.68 -11.60 4.60
C MET A 189 -31.64 -12.80 4.46
N PRO A 190 -31.75 -13.39 3.26
CA PRO A 190 -32.45 -14.64 3.03
C PRO A 190 -31.97 -15.76 3.98
N GLN A 191 -32.90 -16.59 4.47
CA GLN A 191 -32.60 -17.67 5.42
C GLN A 191 -31.63 -18.70 4.85
N GLU A 192 -31.70 -18.96 3.55
CA GLU A 192 -30.80 -19.85 2.83
C GLU A 192 -29.33 -19.41 2.94
N ILE A 193 -29.09 -18.10 2.81
CA ILE A 193 -27.75 -17.51 2.93
C ILE A 193 -27.25 -17.62 4.38
N LYS A 194 -28.11 -17.31 5.35
CA LYS A 194 -27.77 -17.43 6.79
C LYS A 194 -27.36 -18.84 7.16
N HIS A 195 -28.15 -19.82 6.73
CA HIS A 195 -27.91 -21.23 7.02
C HIS A 195 -26.64 -21.73 6.33
N LYS A 196 -26.42 -21.36 5.07
CA LYS A 196 -25.22 -21.77 4.32
C LYS A 196 -23.93 -21.22 4.92
N LEU A 197 -23.98 -20.00 5.46
CA LEU A 197 -22.83 -19.30 6.00
C LEU A 197 -22.67 -19.47 7.53
N ASP A 198 -23.57 -20.21 8.17
CA ASP A 198 -23.63 -20.38 9.63
C ASP A 198 -23.60 -19.05 10.39
N ILE A 199 -24.24 -17.99 9.86
CA ILE A 199 -24.18 -16.65 10.46
C ILE A 199 -24.88 -16.69 11.83
N PRO A 200 -24.17 -16.44 12.94
CA PRO A 200 -24.79 -16.52 14.24
C PRO A 200 -25.75 -15.34 14.45
N ILE A 201 -26.91 -15.63 15.02
CA ILE A 201 -27.93 -14.62 15.36
C ILE A 201 -27.53 -13.81 16.61
N SER A 202 -26.57 -14.31 17.40
CA SER A 202 -26.10 -13.70 18.65
C SER A 202 -24.70 -13.11 18.54
N ARG A 203 -24.54 -11.88 19.05
CA ARG A 203 -23.26 -11.15 19.13
C ARG A 203 -22.14 -11.94 19.81
N ARG A 204 -22.45 -12.78 20.81
CA ARG A 204 -21.42 -13.54 21.55
C ARG A 204 -20.69 -14.59 20.69
N ASN A 205 -21.36 -15.12 19.67
CA ASN A 205 -20.78 -16.15 18.80
C ASN A 205 -20.08 -15.56 17.57
N PHE A 206 -20.23 -14.25 17.35
CA PHE A 206 -19.71 -13.59 16.15
C PHE A 206 -18.19 -13.53 16.09
N LYS A 207 -17.52 -13.44 17.25
CA LYS A 207 -16.05 -13.45 17.32
C LYS A 207 -15.45 -14.77 16.80
N ASN A 208 -16.06 -15.90 17.14
CA ASN A 208 -15.62 -17.22 16.67
C ASN A 208 -16.02 -17.46 15.21
N TRP A 209 -17.16 -16.92 14.80
CA TRP A 209 -17.55 -16.95 13.39
C TRP A 209 -16.61 -16.13 12.50
N LYS A 210 -16.10 -14.98 13.01
CA LYS A 210 -15.11 -14.15 12.30
C LYS A 210 -13.86 -14.94 11.91
N THR A 211 -13.33 -15.73 12.84
CA THR A 211 -12.19 -16.61 12.56
C THR A 211 -12.53 -17.71 11.56
N SER A 212 -13.76 -18.23 11.59
CA SER A 212 -14.20 -19.28 10.65
C SER A 212 -14.38 -18.79 9.21
N LEU A 213 -14.52 -17.48 9.00
CA LEU A 213 -14.63 -16.91 7.65
C LEU A 213 -13.38 -17.13 6.82
N VAL A 214 -12.21 -17.22 7.46
CA VAL A 214 -10.94 -17.53 6.79
C VAL A 214 -11.01 -18.91 6.12
N ASP A 215 -11.82 -19.81 6.67
CA ASP A 215 -12.00 -21.18 6.17
C ASP A 215 -13.18 -21.31 5.20
N LYS A 216 -13.96 -20.24 4.97
CA LYS A 216 -15.09 -20.27 4.03
C LYS A 216 -14.57 -20.16 2.59
N SER A 217 -15.28 -20.79 1.66
CA SER A 217 -14.90 -20.74 0.25
C SER A 217 -15.11 -19.34 -0.35
N ASP A 218 -14.35 -18.98 -1.39
CA ASP A 218 -14.52 -17.70 -2.10
C ASP A 218 -15.96 -17.48 -2.57
N LYS A 219 -16.66 -18.57 -2.95
CA LYS A 219 -18.08 -18.53 -3.35
C LYS A 219 -18.99 -18.13 -2.20
N ASP A 220 -18.69 -18.58 -0.99
CA ASP A 220 -19.47 -18.28 0.21
C ASP A 220 -19.21 -16.83 0.67
N ILE A 221 -17.96 -16.39 0.61
CA ILE A 221 -17.60 -15.00 0.88
C ILE A 221 -18.25 -14.06 -0.15
N ALA A 222 -18.24 -14.42 -1.43
CA ALA A 222 -18.93 -13.66 -2.47
C ALA A 222 -20.46 -13.62 -2.27
N LEU A 223 -21.07 -14.72 -1.81
CA LEU A 223 -22.50 -14.76 -1.46
C LEU A 223 -22.82 -13.78 -0.33
N LEU A 224 -21.96 -13.72 0.69
CA LEU A 224 -22.11 -12.79 1.80
C LEU A 224 -21.93 -11.34 1.34
N ALA A 225 -20.91 -11.05 0.54
CA ALA A 225 -20.69 -9.72 -0.03
C ALA A 225 -21.91 -9.23 -0.84
N ASN A 226 -22.47 -10.10 -1.67
CA ASN A 226 -23.72 -9.84 -2.40
C ASN A 226 -24.87 -9.50 -1.44
N ALA A 227 -25.10 -10.33 -0.43
CA ALA A 227 -26.17 -10.09 0.53
C ALA A 227 -26.00 -8.75 1.27
N LEU A 228 -24.77 -8.38 1.64
CA LEU A 228 -24.46 -7.10 2.29
C LEU A 228 -24.71 -5.91 1.37
N LEU A 229 -24.35 -6.02 0.09
CA LEU A 229 -24.57 -4.99 -0.92
C LEU A 229 -26.07 -4.65 -1.13
N ASP A 230 -26.96 -5.61 -0.86
CA ASP A 230 -28.41 -5.44 -0.98
C ASP A 230 -29.08 -4.94 0.31
N SER A 231 -28.45 -5.16 1.46
CA SER A 231 -29.14 -5.08 2.76
C SER A 231 -28.46 -4.18 3.80
N SER A 232 -27.38 -3.49 3.43
CA SER A 232 -26.60 -2.67 4.37
C SER A 232 -26.39 -1.23 3.90
N ASP A 233 -27.13 -0.30 4.50
CA ASP A 233 -26.93 1.16 4.36
C ASP A 233 -25.49 1.60 4.67
N GLU A 234 -24.79 0.81 5.49
CA GLU A 234 -23.45 1.11 5.92
C GLU A 234 -22.41 0.76 4.84
N ILE A 235 -22.66 -0.30 4.06
CA ILE A 235 -21.89 -0.58 2.84
C ILE A 235 -22.16 0.53 1.82
N ASP A 236 -23.38 1.06 1.74
CA ASP A 236 -23.71 2.17 0.84
C ASP A 236 -22.93 3.42 1.17
N ARG A 237 -22.85 3.75 2.46
CA ARG A 237 -22.03 4.87 2.95
C ARG A 237 -20.54 4.66 2.64
N PHE A 238 -20.06 3.43 2.73
CA PHE A 238 -18.68 3.10 2.38
C PHE A 238 -18.41 3.28 0.87
N LEU A 239 -19.33 2.84 0.02
CA LEU A 239 -19.21 3.03 -1.43
C LEU A 239 -19.31 4.51 -1.83
N ASP A 240 -20.19 5.28 -1.21
CA ASP A 240 -20.29 6.73 -1.41
C ASP A 240 -18.99 7.45 -0.97
N PHE A 241 -18.37 7.02 0.14
CA PHE A 241 -17.06 7.51 0.54
C PHE A 241 -15.99 7.24 -0.54
N LEU A 242 -15.91 6.03 -1.07
CA LEU A 242 -14.97 5.70 -2.15
C LEU A 242 -15.27 6.48 -3.44
N HIS A 243 -16.54 6.70 -3.76
CA HIS A 243 -16.95 7.48 -4.92
C HIS A 243 -16.47 8.93 -4.79
N LYS A 244 -16.65 9.55 -3.62
CA LYS A 244 -16.14 10.91 -3.35
C LYS A 244 -14.61 10.99 -3.43
N MET A 245 -13.91 9.94 -2.97
CA MET A 245 -12.46 9.83 -3.12
C MET A 245 -12.02 9.75 -4.58
N MET A 246 -12.78 9.04 -5.42
CA MET A 246 -12.56 8.98 -6.87
C MET A 246 -12.78 10.33 -7.56
N GLU A 247 -13.87 11.04 -7.22
CA GLU A 247 -14.20 12.34 -7.84
C GLU A 247 -13.23 13.45 -7.43
N ASN A 248 -12.64 13.35 -6.24
CA ASN A 248 -11.77 14.37 -5.67
C ASN A 248 -10.38 13.82 -5.30
N PRO A 249 -9.55 13.40 -6.28
CA PRO A 249 -8.20 12.89 -6.00
C PRO A 249 -7.30 13.95 -5.33
N ASN A 250 -7.66 15.23 -5.50
CA ASN A 250 -7.00 16.35 -4.83
C ASN A 250 -7.22 16.42 -3.32
N ILE A 251 -8.29 15.80 -2.77
CA ILE A 251 -8.47 15.65 -1.32
C ILE A 251 -7.37 14.74 -0.74
N ALA A 252 -6.95 13.73 -1.51
CA ALA A 252 -5.88 12.83 -1.10
C ALA A 252 -4.49 13.48 -1.12
N LEU A 253 -4.28 14.49 -1.97
CA LEU A 253 -2.96 15.10 -2.22
C LEU A 253 -2.79 16.52 -1.64
N ASN A 254 -3.86 17.31 -1.47
CA ASN A 254 -3.73 18.74 -1.13
C ASN A 254 -3.34 19.03 0.33
N ILE A 255 -3.44 18.06 1.24
CA ILE A 255 -2.96 18.22 2.61
C ILE A 255 -1.43 18.39 2.63
N THR A 256 -0.70 17.81 1.67
CA THR A 256 0.76 17.98 1.57
C THR A 256 1.22 19.33 1.01
N ARG A 257 0.33 20.15 0.42
CA ARG A 257 0.68 21.46 -0.15
C ARG A 257 0.55 22.62 0.82
N SER A 258 -0.36 22.55 1.79
CA SER A 258 -0.51 23.60 2.82
C SER A 258 0.64 23.60 3.83
N GLU A 259 1.28 22.46 4.08
CA GLU A 259 2.46 22.38 4.96
C GLU A 259 3.77 22.78 4.26
N LYS A 260 3.87 22.63 2.93
CA LYS A 260 5.07 23.08 2.17
C LYS A 260 5.25 24.59 2.13
N ARG A 261 4.22 25.39 2.44
CA ARG A 261 4.37 26.85 2.57
C ARG A 261 5.09 27.28 3.86
N LYS A 262 5.41 26.37 4.78
CA LYS A 262 6.21 26.66 5.99
C LYS A 262 7.69 26.27 5.88
N LEU A 263 8.11 25.66 4.78
CA LEU A 263 9.52 25.39 4.47
C LEU A 263 9.92 26.18 3.23
N SER A 264 9.97 27.51 3.36
CA SER A 264 10.74 28.35 2.45
C SER A 264 12.22 28.08 2.71
N PHE A 265 12.86 27.34 1.81
CA PHE A 265 14.31 27.40 1.71
C PHE A 265 14.71 28.82 1.28
N PRO A 266 15.78 29.41 1.83
CA PRO A 266 16.27 30.69 1.35
C PRO A 266 16.70 30.54 -0.11
N ASP A 267 16.22 31.45 -0.96
CA ASP A 267 16.65 31.61 -2.35
C ASP A 267 18.16 31.83 -2.39
N CYS A 268 18.92 30.78 -2.71
CA CYS A 268 20.32 30.88 -3.09
C CYS A 268 20.43 31.03 -4.61
N SER A 269 20.10 32.21 -5.13
CA SER A 269 20.59 32.63 -6.45
C SER A 269 20.54 34.15 -6.63
N SER A 270 21.58 34.86 -6.17
CA SER A 270 22.33 35.81 -7.02
C SER A 270 23.41 36.54 -6.21
N LYS A 271 24.66 36.08 -6.28
CA LYS A 271 25.82 36.99 -6.25
C LYS A 271 26.88 36.47 -7.21
N ARG A 272 26.93 37.09 -8.39
CA ARG A 272 28.15 37.23 -9.19
C ARG A 272 29.05 38.24 -8.47
N MET A 273 30.29 37.87 -8.18
CA MET A 273 31.49 38.72 -8.15
C MET A 273 32.67 37.79 -8.38
N THR A 274 33.29 37.83 -9.57
CA THR A 274 34.56 38.52 -9.88
C THR A 274 35.69 38.08 -8.95
N GLY A 275 36.66 37.41 -9.54
CA GLY A 275 37.71 36.70 -8.83
C GLY A 275 38.80 37.57 -8.23
N GLU A 276 39.68 36.88 -7.51
CA GLU A 276 41.07 37.25 -7.26
C GLU A 276 41.84 35.97 -6.96
N GLN A 277 43.09 35.93 -7.46
CA GLN A 277 44.00 34.80 -7.41
C GLN A 277 44.98 34.89 -6.21
N HIS A 278 45.40 33.71 -5.74
CA HIS A 278 46.65 33.37 -5.01
C HIS A 278 46.82 33.80 -3.53
N PRO A 279 47.73 33.14 -2.76
CA PRO A 279 48.60 32.00 -3.07
C PRO A 279 48.49 30.80 -2.12
N VAL A 280 49.23 29.77 -2.52
CA VAL A 280 49.56 28.49 -1.89
C VAL A 280 50.30 28.69 -0.57
N GLU A 281 49.94 27.93 0.46
CA GLU A 281 50.83 27.59 1.57
C GLU A 281 50.71 26.10 1.89
N ASP A 282 51.86 25.57 2.28
CA ASP A 282 52.29 24.18 2.30
C ASP A 282 51.63 23.36 3.42
N ILE A 283 51.31 22.10 3.13
CA ILE A 283 51.06 21.10 4.16
C ILE A 283 52.04 19.95 3.95
N GLU A 284 52.86 19.79 4.98
CA GLU A 284 53.92 18.82 5.13
C GLU A 284 53.43 17.38 5.02
N THR A 285 54.22 16.61 4.28
CA THR A 285 54.26 15.15 4.20
C THR A 285 54.55 14.54 5.57
N ILE A 286 53.73 13.56 5.97
CA ILE A 286 54.09 12.60 7.03
C ILE A 286 54.14 11.22 6.37
N ASP A 287 55.33 10.62 6.48
CA ASP A 287 55.69 9.30 5.97
C ASP A 287 54.98 8.15 6.69
N ASP A 288 54.84 7.06 5.93
CA ASP A 288 54.32 5.73 6.26
C ASP A 288 54.98 5.06 7.49
N PRO A 289 54.41 3.94 7.97
CA PRO A 289 55.07 2.69 7.57
C PRO A 289 54.13 1.60 7.06
N GLU A 290 54.58 1.04 5.94
CA GLU A 290 54.36 -0.26 5.34
C GLU A 290 53.80 -1.35 6.28
N MET A 291 52.68 -1.96 5.87
CA MET A 291 52.31 -3.32 6.28
C MET A 291 52.42 -4.26 5.08
N GLU A 292 53.39 -5.17 5.17
CA GLU A 292 53.60 -6.31 4.28
C GLU A 292 52.42 -7.30 4.25
N PRO A 293 52.28 -8.07 3.15
CA PRO A 293 51.16 -8.97 2.92
C PRO A 293 51.32 -10.30 3.67
N ARG A 294 50.28 -10.73 4.40
CA ARG A 294 50.20 -12.11 4.89
C ARG A 294 49.74 -13.05 3.78
N THR A 295 50.65 -13.93 3.43
CA THR A 295 50.49 -15.13 2.64
C THR A 295 49.69 -16.22 3.38
N GLY A 296 49.03 -17.09 2.62
CA GLY A 296 48.66 -18.45 3.03
C GLY A 296 47.22 -18.64 3.47
N ILE A 297 46.39 -19.22 2.59
CA ILE A 297 46.01 -20.64 2.63
C ILE A 297 45.22 -20.93 1.34
N SER A 298 45.81 -21.78 0.50
CA SER A 298 45.12 -22.50 -0.56
C SER A 298 44.19 -23.54 0.06
N GLN A 299 42.94 -23.56 -0.37
CA GLN A 299 42.16 -24.79 -0.37
C GLN A 299 41.54 -24.93 -1.75
N ASP A 300 42.09 -25.93 -2.45
CA ASP A 300 41.58 -26.52 -3.67
C ASP A 300 40.14 -26.98 -3.44
N PHE A 301 39.23 -26.57 -4.33
CA PHE A 301 37.98 -27.27 -4.52
C PHE A 301 37.98 -27.80 -5.94
N ASP A 302 37.95 -29.13 -5.99
CA ASP A 302 38.03 -29.97 -7.17
C ASP A 302 37.00 -29.61 -8.25
N ASP A 303 37.48 -29.74 -9.48
CA ASP A 303 36.70 -29.77 -10.71
C ASP A 303 35.60 -30.84 -10.62
N VAL A 304 34.34 -30.41 -10.64
CA VAL A 304 33.23 -31.31 -11.00
C VAL A 304 33.06 -31.24 -12.50
N VAL A 305 33.63 -32.25 -13.16
CA VAL A 305 33.29 -32.68 -14.52
C VAL A 305 31.82 -33.14 -14.48
N LEU A 306 30.96 -32.46 -15.24
CA LEU A 306 29.66 -33.03 -15.62
C LEU A 306 29.83 -33.58 -17.04
N ASP A 307 29.95 -34.90 -17.11
CA ASP A 307 29.85 -35.65 -18.36
C ASP A 307 28.45 -35.50 -18.94
N ASP A 308 28.42 -35.22 -20.23
CA ASP A 308 27.25 -35.37 -21.09
C ASP A 308 26.81 -36.84 -21.06
N VAL A 309 25.58 -37.10 -20.61
CA VAL A 309 24.86 -38.32 -20.91
C VAL A 309 23.73 -37.96 -21.86
N GLU A 310 24.04 -38.05 -23.15
CA GLU A 310 23.07 -38.50 -24.15
C GLU A 310 22.74 -39.98 -23.86
N ASN A 311 21.46 -40.30 -23.72
CA ASN A 311 20.78 -41.36 -24.47
C ASN A 311 19.32 -41.57 -24.02
N ASP A 312 18.47 -41.70 -25.04
CA ASP A 312 17.07 -42.16 -25.14
C ASP A 312 15.91 -41.34 -24.55
#